data_AF-A0A3B9X4T7-F1
#
_entry.id   AF-A0A3B9X4T7-F1
#
_cell.length_a   1.000
_cell.length_b   1.000
_cell.length_c   1.000
_cell.angle_alpha   90.00
_cell.angle_beta   90.00
_cell.angle_gamma   90.00
#
_symmetry.space_group_name_H-M   'P 1'
#
loop_
_entity.id
_entity.type
_entity.pdbx_description
1 polymer ?
#
loop_
_entity_poly.entity_id
_entity_poly.type
_entity_poly.pdbx_seq_one_letter_code
_entity_poly.pdbx_strand_id
1 'polypeptide(L)' 'MRQPRVYLDLALQTGDVITLPPETSHYLTQVLRLKSGDLLLPFNAVNGEYSAAIDKSDRKHTSIIIQE' A
#
# COMPACT_ATOMS: atom_id res chain seq x y z
N MET A 1 -3.17 15.03 8.09
CA MET A 1 -1.99 14.32 7.53
C MET A 1 -2.42 13.72 6.20
N ARG A 2 -1.67 13.92 5.12
CA ARG A 2 -2.08 13.56 3.75
C ARG A 2 -1.63 12.13 3.45
N GLN A 3 -2.57 11.19 3.34
CA GLN A 3 -2.27 9.82 2.93
C GLN A 3 -1.83 9.82 1.45
N PRO A 4 -0.71 9.16 1.11
CA PRO A 4 -0.29 9.05 -0.28
C PRO A 4 -1.23 8.12 -1.05
N ARG A 5 -1.63 8.55 -2.25
CA ARG A 5 -2.44 7.74 -3.16
C ARG A 5 -1.50 6.90 -4.02
N VAL A 6 -1.72 5.60 -4.06
CA VAL A 6 -0.84 4.63 -4.75
C VAL A 6 -1.67 3.83 -5.72
N TYR A 7 -1.28 3.80 -6.99
CA TYR A 7 -1.95 2.95 -7.96
C TYR A 7 -1.50 1.50 -7.78
N LEU A 8 -2.46 0.58 -7.63
CA LEU A 8 -2.21 -0.86 -7.62
C LEU A 8 -3.07 -1.53 -8.68
N ASP A 9 -2.43 -2.22 -9.63
CA ASP A 9 -3.10 -3.01 -10.66
C ASP A 9 -3.49 -4.40 -10.12
N LEU A 10 -4.12 -4.42 -8.95
CA LEU A 10 -4.48 -5.63 -8.21
C LEU A 10 -5.93 -5.50 -7.73
N ALA A 11 -6.60 -6.64 -7.53
CA ALA A 11 -7.91 -6.65 -6.90
C ALA A 11 -7.77 -6.17 -5.44
N LEU A 12 -8.37 -5.04 -5.12
CA LEU A 12 -8.37 -4.47 -3.78
C LEU A 12 -9.65 -4.93 -3.07
N GLN A 13 -9.48 -5.66 -1.96
CA GLN A 13 -10.58 -6.12 -1.14
C GLN A 13 -10.26 -5.87 0.33
N THR A 14 -11.22 -5.31 1.07
CA THR A 14 -11.08 -5.07 2.51
C THR A 14 -10.73 -6.35 3.27
N GLY A 15 -9.75 -6.27 4.16
CA GLY A 15 -9.22 -7.41 4.93
C GLY A 15 -8.14 -8.22 4.20
N ASP A 16 -7.85 -7.92 2.93
CA ASP A 16 -6.82 -8.61 2.17
C ASP A 16 -5.42 -8.05 2.48
N VAL A 17 -4.42 -8.93 2.47
CA VAL A 17 -3.01 -8.58 2.68
C VAL A 17 -2.28 -8.69 1.36
N ILE A 18 -1.98 -7.54 0.77
CA ILE A 18 -1.33 -7.45 -0.53
C ILE A 18 0.16 -7.26 -0.32
N THR A 19 0.95 -8.21 -0.82
CA THR A 19 2.40 -8.05 -0.92
C THR A 19 2.70 -7.18 -2.14
N LEU A 20 3.29 -6.02 -1.89
CA LEU A 20 3.63 -5.08 -2.94
C LEU A 20 4.84 -5.57 -3.74
N PRO A 21 4.85 -5.33 -5.06
CA PRO A 21 6.03 -5.60 -5.87
C PRO A 21 7.21 -4.74 -5.39
N PRO A 22 8.45 -5.18 -5.67
CA PRO A 22 9.66 -4.50 -5.19
C PRO A 22 9.75 -3.04 -5.66
N GLU A 23 9.22 -2.72 -6.85
CA GLU A 23 9.18 -1.36 -7.39
C GLU A 23 8.31 -0.43 -6.54
N THR A 24 7.08 -0.87 -6.22
CA THR A 24 6.17 -0.11 -5.35
C THR A 24 6.70 -0.04 -3.91
N SER A 25 7.24 -1.15 -3.39
CA SER A 25 7.88 -1.19 -2.07
C SER A 25 9.01 -0.16 -1.95
N HIS A 26 9.86 -0.09 -2.98
CA HIS A 26 10.96 0.88 -3.06
C HIS A 26 10.43 2.31 -3.12
N TYR A 27 9.41 2.58 -3.94
CA TYR A 27 8.79 3.89 -4.00
C TYR A 27 8.21 4.33 -2.65
N LEU A 28 7.46 3.45 -1.97
CA LEU A 28 6.87 3.75 -0.67
C LEU A 28 7.91 4.01 0.43
N THR A 29 8.97 3.21 0.46
CA THR A 29 9.97 3.28 1.54
C THR A 29 11.09 4.28 1.28
N GLN A 30 11.55 4.47 0.03
CA GLN A 30 12.58 5.47 -0.28
C GLN A 30 12.02 6.86 -0.56
N VAL A 31 10.96 6.96 -1.37
CA VAL A 31 10.43 8.26 -1.83
C VAL A 31 9.47 8.81 -0.79
N LEU A 32 8.46 8.02 -0.42
CA LEU A 32 7.46 8.43 0.56
C LEU A 32 7.91 8.22 2.01
N ARG A 33 8.93 7.40 2.24
CA ARG A 33 9.50 7.08 3.56
C ARG A 33 8.49 6.53 4.56
N LEU A 34 7.51 5.77 4.05
CA LEU A 34 6.53 5.09 4.86
C LEU A 34 7.16 3.95 5.67
N LYS A 35 6.61 3.72 6.85
CA LYS A 35 7.00 2.66 7.78
C LYS A 35 5.80 1.78 8.11
N SER A 36 6.04 0.67 8.77
CA SER A 36 4.99 -0.19 9.31
C SER A 36 4.05 0.62 10.21
N GLY A 37 2.75 0.53 9.96
CA GLY A 37 1.71 1.32 10.62
C GLY A 37 1.33 2.63 9.91
N ASP A 38 2.09 3.08 8.89
CA ASP A 38 1.66 4.24 8.11
C ASP A 38 0.47 3.91 7.21
N LEU A 39 -0.42 4.89 7.05
CA LEU A 39 -1.61 4.80 6.22
C LEU A 39 -1.32 5.29 4.80
N LEU A 40 -1.89 4.58 3.83
CA LEU A 40 -1.87 4.91 2.41
C LEU A 40 -3.24 4.67 1.78
N LEU A 41 -3.45 5.21 0.58
CA LEU A 41 -4.69 5.07 -0.18
C LEU A 41 -4.39 4.34 -1.50
N PRO A 42 -4.31 3.00 -1.49
CA PRO A 42 -4.26 2.24 -2.72
C PRO A 42 -5.53 2.45 -3.53
N PHE A 43 -5.38 2.63 -4.83
CA PHE A 43 -6.52 2.72 -5.75
C PHE A 43 -6.25 1.92 -7.01
N ASN A 44 -7.31 1.35 -7.57
CA ASN A 44 -7.28 0.63 -8.84
C ASN A 44 -8.38 1.14 -9.78
N ALA A 45 -8.37 0.69 -11.04
CA ALA A 45 -9.38 1.09 -12.02
C ALA A 45 -10.73 0.36 -11.87
N VAL A 46 -10.81 -0.67 -11.01
CA VAL A 46 -11.93 -1.61 -10.94
C VAL A 46 -12.81 -1.34 -9.71
N ASN A 47 -12.20 -1.39 -8.54
CA ASN A 47 -12.80 -1.25 -7.22
C ASN A 47 -12.73 0.19 -6.69
N GLY A 48 -11.85 1.03 -7.25
CA GLY A 48 -11.70 2.44 -6.85
C GLY A 48 -10.61 2.61 -5.79
N GLU A 49 -10.84 3.53 -4.85
CA GLU A 49 -9.89 3.88 -3.78
C GLU A 49 -10.25 3.20 -2.46
N TYR A 50 -9.23 2.69 -1.77
CA TYR A 50 -9.34 2.00 -0.49
C TYR A 50 -8.39 2.60 0.53
N SER A 51 -8.75 2.49 1.80
CA SER A 51 -7.83 2.71 2.90
C SER A 51 -6.90 1.51 3.03
N ALA A 52 -5.61 1.72 3.28
CA ALA A 52 -4.72 0.62 3.65
C ALA A 52 -3.63 1.09 4.62
N ALA A 53 -3.08 0.14 5.37
CA ALA A 53 -1.96 0.36 6.26
C ALA A 53 -0.78 -0.52 5.85
N ILE A 54 0.45 -0.03 6.04
CA ILE A 54 1.64 -0.87 5.90
C ILE A 54 1.64 -1.89 7.05
N ASP A 55 1.44 -3.16 6.72
CA ASP A 55 1.53 -4.27 7.69
C ASP A 55 3.01 -4.52 8.03
N LYS A 56 3.83 -4.72 7.00
CA LYS A 56 5.28 -4.96 7.13
C LYS A 56 6.03 -4.21 6.06
N SER A 57 7.09 -3.51 6.45
CA SER A 57 8.02 -2.86 5.53
C SER A 57 9.42 -3.41 5.74
N ASP A 58 9.83 -4.33 4.87
CA ASP A 58 11.19 -4.85 4.82
C ASP A 58 11.99 -4.17 3.69
N ARG A 59 13.31 -4.28 3.76
CA ARG A 59 14.23 -3.69 2.76
C ARG A 59 13.98 -4.23 1.33
N LYS A 60 13.35 -5.40 1.20
CA LYS A 60 13.05 -6.06 -0.10
C LYS A 60 11.57 -6.15 -0.44
N HIS A 61 10.68 -6.25 0.55
CA HIS A 61 9.25 -6.44 0.33
C HIS A 61 8.46 -5.59 1.32
N THR A 62 7.40 -4.96 0.84
CA THR A 62 6.43 -4.25 1.68
C THR A 62 5.07 -4.90 1.51
N SER A 63 4.39 -5.20 2.61
CA SER A 63 3.03 -5.73 2.60
C SER A 63 2.10 -4.68 3.18
N ILE A 64 0.93 -4.56 2.57
CA ILE A 64 -0.13 -3.67 3.04
C ILE A 64 -1.37 -4.49 3.36
N ILE A 65 -2.10 -4.06 4.37
CA ILE A 65 -3.42 -4.59 4.68
C ILE A 65 -4.46 -3.58 4.22
N ILE A 66 -5.38 -4.04 3.37
CA ILE A 66 -6.48 -3.22 2.89
C ILE A 66 -7.52 -3.09 4.00
N GLN A 67 -7.81 -1.86 4.36
CA GLN A 67 -8.84 -1.44 5.30
C GLN A 67 -10.09 -0.96 4.54
N GLU A 68 -11.14 -0.64 5.29
CA GLU A 68 -12.44 -0.19 4.78
C GLU A 68 -12.43 1.26 4.28
#